data_AF-A0A1L7GB11-F1
#
_entry.id   AF-A0A1L7GB11-F1
#
_cell.length_a   1.000
_cell.length_b   1.000
_cell.length_c   1.000
_cell.angle_alpha   90.00
_cell.angle_beta   90.00
_cell.angle_gamma   90.00
#
_symmetry.space_group_name_H-M   'P 1'
#
loop_
_entity.id
_entity.type
_entity.pdbx_description
1 polymer ?
#
loop_
_entity_poly.entity_id
_entity_poly.type
_entity_poly.pdbx_seq_one_letter_code
_entity_poly.pdbx_strand_id
1 'polypeptide(L)'
;MTSDRRIRFADGKADYYFVKPDGKVDLYLNRGGDAVPGTGWLTVGQIASGLTTDHTKVRFVDFNADTHADYVLAGPGNSATVFAWNGGDKGNGWIDLGKVASGA
;
A
#
# COMPACT_ATOMS: atom_id res chain seq x y z
N MET A 1 -13.63 3.47 15.60
CA MET A 1 -13.39 3.46 14.14
C MET A 1 -12.29 2.45 13.87
N THR A 2 -12.63 1.33 13.23
CA THR A 2 -11.73 0.20 13.04
C THR A 2 -10.84 0.43 11.81
N SER A 3 -9.54 0.26 11.97
CA SER A 3 -8.57 0.19 10.89
C SER A 3 -8.87 -0.97 9.92
N ASP A 4 -8.44 -0.85 8.66
CA ASP A 4 -8.60 -1.89 7.63
C ASP A 4 -7.24 -2.59 7.39
N ARG A 5 -7.25 -3.92 7.28
CA ARG A 5 -6.06 -4.74 7.02
C ARG A 5 -6.14 -5.30 5.60
N ARG A 6 -5.17 -4.97 4.76
CA ARG A 6 -5.07 -5.52 3.39
C ARG A 6 -3.85 -6.41 3.26
N ILE A 7 -4.09 -7.62 2.78
CA ILE A 7 -3.10 -8.65 2.46
C ILE A 7 -2.72 -8.48 0.99
N ARG A 8 -1.43 -8.31 0.67
CA ARG A 8 -0.93 -8.23 -0.71
C ARG A 8 0.40 -8.95 -0.87
N PHE A 9 0.63 -9.51 -2.05
CA PHE A 9 1.87 -10.19 -2.40
C PHE A 9 2.74 -9.24 -3.21
N ALA A 10 3.97 -9.02 -2.75
CA ALA A 10 4.93 -8.12 -3.40
C ALA A 10 6.20 -8.91 -3.74
N ASP A 11 6.77 -9.63 -2.76
CA ASP A 11 7.94 -10.52 -2.91
C ASP A 11 7.60 -12.02 -3.01
N GLY A 12 6.35 -12.33 -3.40
CA GLY A 12 5.81 -13.69 -3.36
C GLY A 12 5.34 -14.14 -1.97
N LYS A 13 5.46 -13.28 -0.94
CA LYS A 13 4.83 -13.45 0.37
C LYS A 13 3.84 -12.32 0.62
N ALA A 14 2.88 -12.61 1.48
CA ALA A 14 1.82 -11.68 1.82
C ALA A 14 2.29 -10.67 2.87
N ASP A 15 2.50 -9.42 2.47
CA ASP A 15 2.76 -8.27 3.34
C ASP A 15 1.47 -7.64 3.85
N TYR A 16 1.57 -6.91 4.97
CA TYR A 16 0.47 -6.12 5.52
C TYR A 16 0.68 -4.63 5.29
N TYR A 17 -0.26 -4.03 4.56
CA TYR A 17 -0.42 -2.58 4.43
C TYR A 17 -1.58 -2.16 5.32
N PHE A 18 -1.24 -1.56 6.46
CA PHE A 18 -2.20 -1.17 7.48
C PHE A 18 -2.61 0.29 7.30
N VAL A 19 -3.83 0.52 6.84
CA VAL A 19 -4.39 1.86 6.67
C VAL A 19 -5.00 2.30 8.00
N LYS A 20 -4.34 3.27 8.64
CA LYS A 20 -4.78 3.89 9.88
C LYS A 20 -6.01 4.77 9.65
N PRO A 21 -6.84 5.00 10.69
CA PRO A 21 -8.05 5.83 10.56
C PRO A 21 -7.82 7.25 10.02
N ASP A 22 -6.61 7.80 10.17
CA ASP A 22 -6.21 9.10 9.63
C ASP A 22 -5.66 9.02 8.19
N GLY A 23 -5.82 7.88 7.51
CA GLY A 23 -5.38 7.64 6.13
C GLY A 23 -3.91 7.22 5.99
N LYS A 24 -3.11 7.39 7.04
CA LYS A 24 -1.69 7.02 7.04
C LYS A 24 -1.50 5.52 6.92
N VAL A 25 -0.37 5.08 6.36
CA VAL A 25 -0.14 3.66 6.07
C VAL A 25 1.13 3.17 6.74
N ASP A 26 1.00 2.12 7.56
CA ASP A 26 2.12 1.39 8.12
C ASP A 26 2.34 0.08 7.35
N LEU A 27 3.60 -0.29 7.11
CA LEU A 27 3.99 -1.51 6.42
C LEU A 27 4.61 -2.52 7.39
N TYR A 28 4.18 -3.77 7.26
CA TYR A 28 4.78 -4.93 7.90
C TYR A 28 5.16 -5.95 6.83
N LEU A 29 6.46 -6.20 6.68
CA LEU A 29 7.00 -7.11 5.69
C LEU A 29 7.01 -8.55 6.21
N ASN A 30 6.60 -9.48 5.36
CA ASN A 30 6.56 -10.89 5.65
C ASN A 30 7.89 -11.56 5.29
N ARG A 31 8.66 -11.90 6.32
CA ARG A 31 9.93 -12.63 6.21
C ARG A 31 9.80 -14.12 6.56
N GLY A 32 8.60 -14.67 6.47
CA GLY A 32 8.27 -16.04 6.90
C GLY A 32 7.12 -16.10 7.90
N GLY A 33 6.53 -14.95 8.24
CA GLY A 33 5.36 -14.81 9.09
C GLY A 33 5.57 -15.45 10.47
N ASP A 34 4.50 -16.00 11.03
CA ASP A 34 4.56 -16.63 12.35
C ASP A 34 5.31 -17.98 12.33
N ALA A 35 5.62 -18.53 11.13
CA ALA A 35 6.40 -19.75 10.99
C ALA A 35 7.91 -19.55 11.29
N VAL A 36 8.40 -18.31 11.31
CA VAL A 36 9.80 -17.99 11.65
C VAL A 36 9.86 -17.21 12.97
N PRO A 37 10.20 -17.85 14.10
CA PRO A 37 10.22 -17.21 15.41
C PRO A 37 11.15 -16.00 15.46
N GLY A 38 10.65 -14.89 16.01
CA GLY A 38 11.42 -13.67 16.29
C GLY A 38 11.83 -12.82 15.08
N THR A 39 11.73 -13.32 13.85
CA THR A 39 12.20 -12.60 12.64
C THR A 39 11.28 -12.70 11.43
N GLY A 40 10.20 -13.47 11.50
CA GLY A 40 9.30 -13.69 10.36
C GLY A 40 8.38 -12.52 10.00
N TRP A 41 8.24 -11.51 10.85
CA TRP A 41 7.62 -10.22 10.52
C TRP A 41 8.59 -9.08 10.82
N LEU A 42 8.77 -8.18 9.85
CA LEU A 42 9.52 -6.93 10.03
C LEU A 42 8.56 -5.74 10.02
N THR A 43 8.56 -4.97 11.10
CA THR A 43 7.89 -3.66 11.15
C THR A 43 8.74 -2.61 10.43
N VAL A 44 8.26 -2.10 9.30
CA VAL A 44 8.83 -0.93 8.62
C VAL A 44 8.26 0.36 9.22
N GLY A 45 7.01 0.29 9.69
CA GLY A 45 6.28 1.44 10.22
C GLY A 45 5.68 2.30 9.11
N GLN A 46 5.49 3.59 9.37
CA GLN A 46 4.80 4.46 8.43
C GLN A 46 5.57 4.64 7.12
N ILE A 47 4.89 4.36 6.01
CA ILE A 47 5.40 4.50 4.64
C ILE A 47 4.63 5.55 3.80
N ALA A 48 3.41 5.92 4.22
CA ALA A 48 2.64 6.99 3.59
C ALA A 48 1.87 7.81 4.62
N SER A 49 1.81 9.11 4.38
CA SER A 49 0.93 10.08 5.02
C SER A 49 -0.53 9.89 4.62
N GLY A 50 -0.79 9.27 3.47
CA GLY A 50 -2.12 8.94 2.97
C GLY A 50 -2.76 10.09 2.18
N LEU A 51 -3.59 9.73 1.20
CA LEU A 51 -4.27 10.69 0.32
C LEU A 51 -5.75 10.89 0.68
N THR A 52 -6.29 10.04 1.56
CA THR A 52 -7.70 10.09 1.98
C THR A 52 -7.91 9.32 3.28
N THR A 53 -8.93 9.70 4.04
CA THR A 53 -9.44 8.95 5.19
C THR A 53 -10.54 7.95 4.80
N ASP A 54 -11.04 8.01 3.56
CA ASP A 54 -11.99 7.02 3.04
C ASP A 54 -11.22 5.79 2.58
N HIS A 55 -11.11 4.81 3.49
CA HIS A 55 -10.36 3.59 3.23
C HIS A 55 -10.90 2.85 2.01
N THR A 56 -12.20 2.93 1.69
CA THR A 56 -12.81 2.17 0.59
C THR A 56 -12.23 2.54 -0.79
N LYS A 57 -11.63 3.73 -0.90
CA LYS A 57 -10.99 4.23 -2.12
C LYS A 57 -9.54 3.80 -2.29
N VAL A 58 -8.92 3.25 -1.26
CA VAL A 58 -7.50 2.91 -1.30
C VAL A 58 -7.35 1.44 -1.70
N ARG A 59 -6.40 1.12 -2.56
CA ARG A 59 -5.93 -0.24 -2.81
C ARG A 59 -4.41 -0.23 -2.90
N PHE A 60 -3.78 -1.30 -2.44
CA PHE A 60 -2.37 -1.57 -2.69
C PHE A 60 -2.29 -2.71 -3.70
N VAL A 61 -1.48 -2.59 -4.74
CA VAL A 61 -1.26 -3.65 -5.75
C VAL A 61 0.06 -3.39 -6.45
N ASP A 62 0.79 -4.44 -6.82
CA ASP A 62 1.95 -4.31 -7.70
C ASP A 62 1.44 -4.03 -9.13
N PHE A 63 1.35 -2.75 -9.50
CA PHE A 63 0.77 -2.31 -10.78
C PHE A 63 1.83 -2.28 -11.88
N ASN A 64 3.07 -1.94 -11.54
CA ASN A 64 4.19 -1.82 -12.48
C ASN A 64 5.08 -3.08 -12.56
N ALA A 65 4.77 -4.15 -11.83
CA ALA A 65 5.50 -5.42 -11.77
C ALA A 65 6.92 -5.29 -11.20
N ASP A 66 7.13 -4.39 -10.23
CA ASP A 66 8.43 -4.16 -9.58
C ASP A 66 8.60 -4.88 -8.23
N THR A 67 7.66 -5.76 -7.87
CA THR A 67 7.61 -6.52 -6.61
C THR A 67 7.34 -5.68 -5.36
N HIS A 68 6.89 -4.43 -5.51
CA HIS A 68 6.39 -3.60 -4.42
C HIS A 68 4.94 -3.19 -4.68
N ALA A 69 4.12 -3.07 -3.64
CA ALA A 69 2.75 -2.63 -3.83
C ALA A 69 2.66 -1.11 -4.01
N ASP A 70 2.05 -0.70 -5.12
CA ASP A 70 1.75 0.68 -5.47
C ASP A 70 0.45 1.17 -4.80
N TYR A 71 0.35 2.47 -4.57
CA TYR A 71 -0.84 3.10 -3.99
C TYR A 71 -1.83 3.45 -5.11
N VAL A 72 -2.99 2.80 -5.11
CA VAL A 72 -4.10 3.11 -6.02
C VAL A 72 -5.18 3.86 -5.27
N LEU A 73 -5.52 5.04 -5.77
CA LEU A 73 -6.62 5.86 -5.27
C LEU A 73 -7.78 5.85 -6.27
N ALA A 74 -8.89 5.24 -5.88
CA ALA A 74 -10.14 5.27 -6.64
C ALA A 74 -10.75 6.68 -6.60
N GLY A 75 -11.09 7.18 -7.78
CA GLY A 75 -11.79 8.43 -7.99
C GLY A 75 -13.25 8.23 -8.43
N PRO A 76 -13.95 9.32 -8.76
CA PRO A 76 -15.32 9.27 -9.26
C PRO A 76 -15.45 8.46 -10.55
N GLY A 77 -16.63 7.89 -10.79
CA GLY A 77 -16.95 7.25 -12.07
C GLY A 77 -16.08 6.04 -12.42
N ASN A 78 -15.54 5.30 -11.44
CA ASN A 78 -14.57 4.22 -11.62
C ASN A 78 -13.22 4.67 -12.19
N SER A 79 -12.85 5.95 -11.98
CA SER A 79 -11.50 6.39 -12.25
C SER A 79 -10.50 5.90 -11.19
N ALA A 80 -9.22 5.89 -11.53
CA ALA A 80 -8.16 5.58 -10.59
C ALA A 80 -6.88 6.35 -10.94
N THR A 81 -6.18 6.80 -9.90
CA THR A 81 -4.81 7.34 -9.98
C THR A 81 -3.87 6.37 -9.28
N VAL A 82 -2.69 6.14 -9.86
CA VAL A 82 -1.67 5.24 -9.30
C VAL A 82 -0.42 6.01 -8.95
N PHE A 83 0.12 5.71 -7.77
CA PHE A 83 1.41 6.21 -7.31
C PHE A 83 2.32 5.00 -7.09
N ALA A 84 3.33 4.87 -7.94
CA ALA A 84 4.26 3.75 -7.87
C ALA A 84 5.23 3.90 -6.70
N TRP A 85 5.55 2.77 -6.09
CA TRP A 85 6.49 2.72 -4.98
C TRP A 85 7.91 3.09 -5.44
N ASN A 86 8.52 4.06 -4.76
CA ASN A 86 9.95 4.35 -4.89
C ASN A 86 10.58 4.58 -3.50
N GLY A 87 10.14 3.80 -2.51
CA GLY A 87 10.56 3.93 -1.11
C GLY A 87 9.59 4.70 -0.21
N GLY A 88 8.50 5.24 -0.77
CA GLY A 88 7.45 5.94 -0.03
C GLY A 88 7.94 7.22 0.66
N ASP A 89 7.16 7.75 1.61
CA ASP A 89 7.40 9.06 2.23
C ASP A 89 8.73 9.15 3.00
N LYS A 90 9.32 8.00 3.35
CA LYS A 90 10.62 7.91 4.05
C LYS A 90 11.80 7.55 3.12
N GLY A 91 11.54 7.21 1.86
CA GLY A 91 12.55 6.83 0.87
C GLY A 91 12.66 7.87 -0.25
N ASN A 92 12.77 7.42 -1.50
CA ASN A 92 12.80 8.31 -2.67
C ASN A 92 11.40 8.78 -3.11
N GLY A 93 10.39 8.61 -2.25
CA GLY A 93 9.02 9.07 -2.48
C GLY A 93 8.14 8.07 -3.24
N TRP A 94 7.09 8.63 -3.82
CA TRP A 94 6.15 7.96 -4.70
C TRP A 94 6.23 8.59 -6.09
N ILE A 95 6.20 7.76 -7.13
CA ILE A 95 6.16 8.23 -8.51
C ILE A 95 4.70 8.33 -8.94
N ASP A 96 4.21 9.55 -9.19
CA ASP A 96 2.86 9.75 -9.71
C ASP A 96 2.78 9.24 -11.16
N LEU A 97 2.09 8.11 -11.35
CA LEU A 97 1.81 7.56 -12.69
C LEU A 97 0.56 8.19 -13.31
N GLY A 98 -0.13 9.07 -12.57
CA GLY A 98 -1.31 9.78 -13.00
C GLY A 98 -2.55 8.90 -13.02
N LYS A 99 -3.57 9.43 -13.71
CA LYS A 99 -4.87 8.79 -13.87
C LYS A 99 -4.75 7.65 -14.89
N VAL A 100 -4.83 6.41 -14.43
CA VAL A 100 -4.70 5.19 -15.26
C VAL A 100 -6.05 4.63 -15.71
N ALA A 101 -7.14 5.08 -15.09
CA ALA A 101 -8.51 4.80 -15.53
C ALA A 101 -9.30 6.11 -15.56
N SER A 102 -9.88 6.46 -16.71
CA SER A 102 -10.61 7.72 -16.92
C SER A 102 -11.98 7.75 -16.23
N GLY A 103 -12.55 6.57 -15.98
CA GLY A 103 -13.96 6.41 -15.62
C GLY A 103 -14.89 6.38 -16.85
N ALA A 104 -16.15 6.00 -16.63
CA ALA A 104 -17.22 5.96 -17.64
C ALA A 104 -18.10 7.21 -17.59
#